data_AF-A0A3B1B8E3-F1
#
_entry.id   AF-A0A3B1B8E3-F1
#
_cell.length_a   1.000
_cell.length_b   1.000
_cell.length_c   1.000
_cell.angle_alpha   90.00
_cell.angle_beta   90.00
_cell.angle_gamma   90.00
#
_symmetry.space_group_name_H-M   'P 1'
#
loop_
_entity.id
_entity.type
_entity.pdbx_description
1 polymer ?
#
loop_
_entity_poly.entity_id
_entity_poly.type
_entity_poly.pdbx_seq_one_letter_code
_entity_poly.pdbx_strand_id
1 'polypeptide(L)'
;MTLLESLFHPKLLFALTLFAVVSVFVEVAAYKLLNAVADVAPSHWLMEHIIIPAARALALVSFILVAYPVLFGVESALPVGELLAAGQLRLSNLVNVVFLLSLLLPLIPVFSRWPAFVLPIQGIAAATMVFRWWAETQPQIDIHFWPGTITVLSLLVFAFITHEIAKQLSHQLEKKVDRVIKHEGSGRLIYRTVVMIMQVPVVLLYTLSLGQQLH
;
A
#
# COMPACT_ATOMS: atom_id res chain seq x y z
N MET A 1 -18.19 -3.00 13.17
CA MET A 1 -17.76 -4.14 12.33
C MET A 1 -16.59 -4.87 12.98
N THR A 2 -16.62 -6.20 13.02
CA THR A 2 -15.46 -6.99 13.43
C THR A 2 -14.40 -7.05 12.31
N LEU A 3 -13.16 -7.40 12.65
CA LEU A 3 -12.06 -7.62 11.68
C LEU A 3 -12.48 -8.62 10.60
N LEU A 4 -13.18 -9.68 11.00
CA LEU A 4 -13.61 -10.77 10.13
C LEU A 4 -14.70 -10.30 9.17
N GLU A 5 -15.71 -9.57 9.64
CA GLU A 5 -16.73 -8.94 8.78
C GLU A 5 -16.12 -7.99 7.74
N SER A 6 -15.11 -7.22 8.16
CA SER A 6 -14.43 -6.28 7.26
C SER A 6 -13.69 -7.00 6.13
N LEU A 7 -12.99 -8.09 6.47
CA LEU A 7 -12.23 -8.90 5.50
C LEU A 7 -13.12 -9.57 4.43
N PHE A 8 -14.34 -9.99 4.79
CA PHE A 8 -15.27 -10.60 3.87
C PHE A 8 -16.24 -9.61 3.21
N HIS A 9 -16.08 -8.32 3.45
CA HIS A 9 -16.91 -7.31 2.82
C HIS A 9 -16.65 -7.26 1.30
N PRO A 10 -17.68 -7.35 0.43
CA PRO A 10 -17.52 -7.44 -1.03
C PRO A 10 -16.67 -6.31 -1.62
N LYS A 11 -16.85 -5.08 -1.13
CA LYS A 11 -16.08 -3.92 -1.55
C LYS A 11 -14.58 -4.06 -1.23
N LEU A 12 -14.23 -4.61 -0.07
CA LEU A 12 -12.84 -4.80 0.32
C LEU A 12 -12.20 -5.92 -0.52
N LEU A 13 -12.90 -7.03 -0.72
CA LEU A 13 -12.45 -8.11 -1.60
C LEU A 13 -12.22 -7.62 -3.04
N PHE A 14 -13.12 -6.78 -3.56
CA PHE A 14 -12.95 -6.13 -4.85
C PHE A 14 -11.70 -5.23 -4.87
N ALA A 15 -11.53 -4.38 -3.85
CA ALA A 15 -10.37 -3.50 -3.74
C ALA A 15 -9.05 -4.29 -3.66
N LEU A 16 -9.02 -5.38 -2.89
CA LEU A 16 -7.87 -6.29 -2.77
C LEU A 16 -7.54 -6.97 -4.10
N THR A 17 -8.56 -7.45 -4.80
CA THR A 17 -8.39 -8.10 -6.11
C THR A 17 -7.87 -7.10 -7.13
N LEU A 18 -8.48 -5.91 -7.19
CA LEU A 18 -8.04 -4.83 -8.06
C LEU A 18 -6.60 -4.42 -7.75
N PHE A 19 -6.25 -4.27 -6.47
CA PHE A 19 -4.89 -3.95 -6.04
C PHE A 19 -3.90 -5.03 -6.45
N ALA A 20 -4.25 -6.32 -6.30
CA ALA A 20 -3.40 -7.42 -6.74
C ALA A 20 -3.16 -7.38 -8.26
N VAL A 21 -4.21 -7.18 -9.06
CA VAL A 21 -4.11 -7.06 -10.52
C VAL A 21 -3.26 -5.86 -10.93
N VAL A 22 -3.51 -4.69 -10.35
CA VAL A 22 -2.74 -3.48 -10.61
C VAL A 22 -1.27 -3.66 -10.18
N SER A 23 -1.02 -4.30 -9.05
CA SER A 23 0.35 -4.57 -8.57
C SER A 23 1.11 -5.47 -9.54
N VAL A 24 0.48 -6.56 -10.03
CA VAL A 24 1.06 -7.42 -11.07
C VAL A 24 1.37 -6.60 -12.31
N PHE A 25 0.43 -5.78 -12.78
CA PHE A 25 0.61 -4.95 -13.96
C PHE A 25 1.76 -3.95 -13.79
N VAL A 26 1.83 -3.26 -12.65
CA VAL A 26 2.89 -2.33 -12.30
C VAL A 26 4.25 -3.03 -12.30
N GLU A 27 4.38 -4.20 -11.69
CA GLU A 27 5.64 -4.94 -11.66
C GLU A 27 6.07 -5.43 -13.05
N VAL A 28 5.12 -5.91 -13.86
CA VAL A 28 5.41 -6.37 -15.23
C VAL A 28 5.86 -5.20 -16.11
N ALA A 29 5.16 -4.06 -16.03
CA ALA A 29 5.52 -2.85 -16.74
C ALA A 29 6.89 -2.33 -16.28
N ALA A 30 7.12 -2.29 -14.96
CA ALA A 30 8.38 -1.88 -14.36
C ALA A 30 9.56 -2.74 -14.85
N TYR A 31 9.39 -4.06 -14.89
CA TYR A 31 10.41 -4.97 -15.40
C TYR A 31 10.75 -4.71 -16.86
N LYS A 32 9.73 -4.58 -17.72
CA LYS A 32 9.92 -4.29 -19.15
C LYS A 32 10.59 -2.93 -19.37
N LEU A 33 10.16 -1.91 -18.64
CA LEU A 33 10.72 -0.56 -18.75
C LEU A 33 12.17 -0.51 -18.29
N LEU A 34 12.52 -1.13 -17.16
CA LEU A 34 13.91 -1.19 -16.68
C LEU A 34 14.84 -1.87 -17.70
N ASN A 35 14.41 -2.99 -18.28
CA ASN A 35 15.19 -3.66 -19.31
C ASN A 35 15.34 -2.81 -20.59
N ALA A 36 14.32 -2.04 -20.96
CA ALA A 36 14.36 -1.16 -22.13
C ALA A 36 15.30 0.05 -21.97
N VAL A 37 15.61 0.46 -20.74
CA VAL A 37 16.49 1.60 -20.45
C VAL A 37 17.82 1.19 -19.81
N ALA A 38 18.13 -0.12 -19.81
CA ALA A 38 19.29 -0.68 -19.12
C ALA A 38 20.62 -0.05 -19.58
N ASP A 39 20.72 0.31 -20.87
CA ASP A 39 21.94 0.87 -21.46
C ASP A 39 22.13 2.37 -21.18
N VAL A 40 21.12 3.06 -20.61
CA VAL A 40 21.15 4.50 -20.36
C VAL A 40 21.11 4.75 -18.85
N ALA A 41 22.28 4.93 -18.25
CA ALA A 41 22.43 5.03 -16.79
C ALA A 41 21.52 6.07 -16.10
N PRO A 42 21.34 7.30 -16.62
CA PRO A 42 20.41 8.27 -16.02
C PRO A 42 18.94 7.80 -16.07
N SER A 43 18.54 7.21 -17.19
CA SER A 43 17.16 6.71 -17.38
C SER A 43 16.89 5.48 -16.52
N HIS A 44 17.85 4.57 -16.40
CA HIS A 44 17.77 3.43 -15.50
C HIS A 44 17.62 3.88 -14.05
N TRP A 45 18.47 4.82 -13.62
CA TRP A 45 18.40 5.39 -12.27
C TRP A 45 17.05 6.04 -11.98
N LEU A 46 16.56 6.87 -12.90
CA LEU A 46 15.27 7.55 -12.79
C LEU A 46 14.10 6.56 -12.71
N MET A 47 14.13 5.52 -13.55
CA MET A 47 13.10 4.48 -13.58
C MET A 47 13.07 3.71 -12.26
N GLU A 48 14.23 3.29 -11.77
CA GLU A 48 14.37 2.50 -10.55
C GLU A 48 13.99 3.27 -9.28
N HIS A 49 14.40 4.55 -9.17
CA HIS A 49 14.29 5.32 -7.92
C HIS A 49 13.10 6.27 -7.87
N ILE A 50 12.50 6.64 -9.01
CA ILE A 50 11.41 7.61 -9.06
C ILE A 50 10.15 7.00 -9.67
N ILE A 51 10.21 6.56 -10.92
CA ILE A 51 9.00 6.16 -11.67
C ILE A 51 8.34 4.91 -11.09
N ILE A 52 9.14 3.86 -10.83
CA ILE A 52 8.60 2.60 -10.31
C ILE A 52 8.08 2.75 -8.87
N PRO A 53 8.81 3.37 -7.93
CA PRO A 53 8.28 3.66 -6.59
C PRO A 53 7.00 4.50 -6.63
N ALA A 54 6.92 5.49 -7.52
CA ALA A 54 5.72 6.31 -7.70
C ALA A 54 4.52 5.48 -8.21
N ALA A 55 4.73 4.61 -9.19
CA ALA A 55 3.68 3.74 -9.70
C ALA A 55 3.12 2.81 -8.62
N ARG A 56 3.99 2.25 -7.77
CA ARG A 56 3.58 1.41 -6.62
C ARG A 56 2.80 2.21 -5.57
N ALA A 57 3.29 3.41 -5.25
CA ALA A 57 2.61 4.35 -4.36
C ALA A 57 1.20 4.70 -4.88
N LEU A 58 1.07 4.98 -6.18
CA LEU A 58 -0.23 5.27 -6.81
C LEU A 58 -1.18 4.06 -6.78
N ALA A 59 -0.67 2.85 -6.99
CA ALA A 59 -1.46 1.63 -6.84
C ALA A 59 -2.01 1.50 -5.42
N LEU A 60 -1.18 1.78 -4.41
CA LEU A 60 -1.57 1.75 -3.00
C LEU A 60 -2.60 2.84 -2.66
N VAL A 61 -2.41 4.07 -3.16
CA VAL A 61 -3.40 5.15 -3.00
C VAL A 61 -4.73 4.77 -3.63
N SER A 62 -4.70 4.22 -4.85
CA SER A 62 -5.89 3.76 -5.55
C SER A 62 -6.63 2.67 -4.75
N PHE A 63 -5.89 1.73 -4.15
CA PHE A 63 -6.46 0.74 -3.25
C PHE A 63 -7.17 1.38 -2.06
N ILE A 64 -6.53 2.32 -1.36
CA ILE A 64 -7.10 2.99 -0.19
C ILE A 64 -8.39 3.75 -0.56
N LEU A 65 -8.38 4.47 -1.69
CA LEU A 65 -9.55 5.22 -2.16
C LEU A 65 -10.72 4.32 -2.56
N VAL A 66 -10.44 3.17 -3.18
CA VAL A 66 -11.47 2.20 -3.57
C VAL A 66 -11.99 1.43 -2.35
N ALA A 67 -11.13 1.09 -1.39
CA ALA A 67 -11.49 0.37 -0.17
C ALA A 67 -12.25 1.24 0.86
N TYR A 68 -12.06 2.56 0.82
CA TYR A 68 -12.80 3.51 1.64
C TYR A 68 -14.33 3.41 1.38
N PRO A 69 -15.21 3.48 2.40
CA PRO A 69 -14.95 3.66 3.83
C PRO A 69 -14.75 2.35 4.62
N VAL A 70 -14.98 1.20 3.99
CA VAL A 70 -14.93 -0.14 4.61
C VAL A 70 -13.57 -0.43 5.24
N LEU A 71 -12.50 0.15 4.68
CA LEU A 71 -11.14 0.11 5.25
C LEU A 71 -11.09 0.54 6.73
N PHE A 72 -11.98 1.45 7.14
CA PHE A 72 -12.08 1.97 8.50
C PHE A 72 -13.19 1.28 9.32
N GLY A 73 -13.84 0.24 8.78
CA GLY A 73 -14.96 -0.43 9.45
C GLY A 73 -16.24 0.43 9.56
N VAL A 74 -16.34 1.47 8.75
CA VAL A 74 -17.47 2.40 8.72
C VAL A 74 -18.39 2.07 7.54
N GLU A 75 -19.68 1.88 7.80
CA GLU A 75 -20.68 1.56 6.77
C GLU A 75 -21.29 2.81 6.13
N SER A 76 -21.48 3.88 6.90
CA SER A 76 -22.07 5.14 6.43
C SER A 76 -21.04 6.27 6.47
N ALA A 77 -20.51 6.61 5.29
CA ALA A 77 -19.59 7.72 5.09
C ALA A 77 -19.89 8.41 3.77
N LEU A 78 -19.40 9.65 3.64
CA LEU A 78 -19.45 10.39 2.37
C LEU A 78 -18.81 9.57 1.25
N PRO A 79 -19.36 9.60 0.01
CA PRO A 79 -18.70 9.01 -1.14
C PRO A 79 -17.29 9.59 -1.34
N VAL A 80 -16.34 8.76 -1.79
CA VAL A 80 -14.94 9.20 -1.96
C VAL A 80 -14.80 10.43 -2.86
N GLY A 81 -15.64 10.56 -3.90
CA GLY A 81 -15.65 11.73 -4.78
C GLY A 81 -16.03 13.01 -4.05
N GLU A 82 -17.06 12.95 -3.19
CA GLU A 82 -17.48 14.09 -2.36
C GLU A 82 -16.43 14.40 -1.29
N LEU A 83 -15.83 13.37 -0.68
CA LEU A 83 -14.75 13.55 0.28
C LEU A 83 -13.55 14.30 -0.34
N LEU A 84 -13.15 13.92 -1.55
CA LEU A 84 -12.05 14.58 -2.26
C LEU A 84 -12.43 15.99 -2.74
N ALA A 85 -13.69 16.23 -3.10
CA ALA A 85 -14.18 17.52 -3.55
C ALA A 85 -14.41 18.53 -2.39
N ALA A 86 -14.71 18.05 -1.19
CA ALA A 86 -15.05 18.88 -0.03
C ALA A 86 -13.88 19.75 0.50
N GLY A 87 -12.63 19.46 0.08
CA GLY A 87 -11.46 20.25 0.47
C GLY A 87 -10.59 20.60 -0.73
N GLN A 88 -9.92 21.74 -0.68
CA GLN A 88 -9.03 22.17 -1.75
C GLN A 88 -7.83 21.22 -1.87
N LEU A 89 -7.57 20.75 -3.10
CA LEU A 89 -6.38 19.98 -3.47
C LEU A 89 -6.18 18.67 -2.69
N ARG A 90 -7.22 18.08 -2.06
CA ARG A 90 -7.09 16.83 -1.27
C ARG A 90 -6.42 15.71 -2.06
N LEU A 91 -6.89 15.43 -3.28
CA LEU A 91 -6.28 14.39 -4.13
C LEU A 91 -4.81 14.69 -4.49
N SER A 92 -4.51 15.95 -4.86
CA SER A 92 -3.15 16.36 -5.18
C SER A 92 -2.23 16.23 -3.97
N ASN A 93 -2.68 16.66 -2.80
CA ASN A 93 -1.95 16.52 -1.55
C ASN A 93 -1.71 15.05 -1.20
N LEU A 94 -2.69 14.16 -1.39
CA LEU A 94 -2.53 12.72 -1.18
C LEU A 94 -1.38 12.17 -2.02
N VAL A 95 -1.45 12.40 -3.33
CA VAL A 95 -0.47 11.90 -4.29
C VAL A 95 0.91 12.48 -3.99
N ASN A 96 0.99 13.79 -3.75
CA ASN A 96 2.25 14.48 -3.46
C ASN A 96 2.91 13.97 -2.19
N VAL A 97 2.14 13.77 -1.11
CA VAL A 97 2.70 13.27 0.16
C VAL A 97 3.22 11.85 -0.01
N VAL A 98 2.43 10.96 -0.62
CA VAL A 98 2.85 9.56 -0.80
C VAL A 98 4.05 9.46 -1.75
N PHE A 99 4.06 10.27 -2.81
CA PHE A 99 5.20 10.37 -3.73
C PHE A 99 6.44 10.92 -3.02
N LEU A 100 6.31 11.98 -2.23
CA LEU A 100 7.41 12.54 -1.46
C LEU A 100 7.97 11.51 -0.47
N LEU A 101 7.10 10.75 0.21
CA LEU A 101 7.51 9.64 1.07
C LEU A 101 8.24 8.55 0.28
N SER A 102 7.84 8.28 -0.98
CA SER A 102 8.54 7.32 -1.85
C SER A 102 9.97 7.72 -2.16
N LEU A 103 10.26 9.02 -2.19
CA LEU A 103 11.59 9.56 -2.45
C LEU A 103 12.40 9.73 -1.16
N LEU A 104 11.77 10.23 -0.10
CA LEU A 104 12.47 10.58 1.15
C LEU A 104 12.75 9.36 2.03
N LEU A 105 11.83 8.39 2.12
CA LEU A 105 12.03 7.24 3.01
C LEU A 105 13.27 6.43 2.63
N PRO A 106 13.53 6.10 1.34
CA PRO A 106 14.73 5.36 0.96
C PRO A 106 16.06 6.06 1.30
N LEU A 107 16.06 7.40 1.43
CA LEU A 107 17.25 8.17 1.82
C LEU A 107 17.63 7.96 3.30
N ILE A 108 16.69 7.48 4.12
CA ILE A 108 16.95 7.17 5.52
C ILE A 108 17.65 5.80 5.58
N PRO A 109 18.83 5.69 6.21
CA PRO A 109 19.63 4.46 6.21
C PRO A 109 18.89 3.20 6.71
N VAL A 110 17.93 3.39 7.62
CA VAL A 110 17.10 2.30 8.15
C VAL A 110 16.21 1.71 7.05
N PHE A 111 15.53 2.55 6.26
CA PHE A 111 14.64 2.09 5.20
C PHE A 111 15.39 1.66 3.93
N SER A 112 16.62 2.15 3.73
CA SER A 112 17.52 1.59 2.70
C SER A 112 17.86 0.12 2.99
N ARG A 113 18.07 -0.24 4.26
CA ARG A 113 18.32 -1.64 4.68
C ARG A 113 17.04 -2.49 4.70
N TRP A 114 15.90 -1.86 4.94
CA TRP A 114 14.61 -2.53 5.07
C TRP A 114 13.55 -1.87 4.19
N PRO A 115 13.66 -2.01 2.85
CA PRO A 115 12.71 -1.41 1.90
C PRO A 115 11.28 -1.93 2.09
N ALA A 116 11.13 -3.08 2.77
CA ALA A 116 9.84 -3.66 3.14
C ALA A 116 8.97 -2.76 4.04
N PHE A 117 9.51 -1.74 4.70
CA PHE A 117 8.70 -0.81 5.52
C PHE A 117 8.23 0.43 4.78
N VAL A 118 8.80 0.73 3.60
CA VAL A 118 8.48 1.98 2.86
C VAL A 118 7.01 2.02 2.46
N LEU A 119 6.52 0.96 1.81
CA LEU A 119 5.13 0.86 1.35
C LEU A 119 4.11 0.81 2.51
N PRO A 120 4.32 0.06 3.61
CA PRO A 120 3.43 0.12 4.77
C PRO A 120 3.34 1.53 5.36
N ILE A 121 4.46 2.25 5.51
CA ILE A 121 4.47 3.62 6.02
C ILE A 121 3.71 4.56 5.09
N GLN A 122 3.89 4.42 3.77
CA GLN A 122 3.11 5.16 2.77
C GLN A 122 1.61 4.87 2.87
N GLY A 123 1.24 3.60 3.04
CA GLY A 123 -0.15 3.18 3.16
C GLY A 123 -0.80 3.71 4.44
N ILE A 124 -0.07 3.66 5.55
CA ILE A 124 -0.44 4.27 6.82
C ILE A 124 -0.68 5.77 6.62
N ALA A 125 0.30 6.52 6.09
CA ALA A 125 0.19 7.96 5.88
C ALA A 125 -1.00 8.33 4.98
N ALA A 126 -1.16 7.63 3.85
CA ALA A 126 -2.28 7.84 2.93
C ALA A 126 -3.62 7.58 3.61
N ALA A 127 -3.74 6.49 4.35
CA ALA A 127 -4.97 6.15 5.05
C ALA A 127 -5.26 7.13 6.19
N THR A 128 -4.25 7.58 6.95
CA THR A 128 -4.40 8.63 7.97
C THR A 128 -4.94 9.92 7.37
N MET A 129 -4.46 10.34 6.18
CA MET A 129 -4.95 11.53 5.50
C MET A 129 -6.43 11.38 5.10
N VAL A 130 -6.80 10.25 4.49
CA VAL A 130 -8.20 9.98 4.11
C VAL A 130 -9.11 9.93 5.34
N PHE A 131 -8.66 9.28 6.42
CA PHE A 131 -9.39 9.21 7.68
C PHE A 131 -9.61 10.59 8.28
N ARG A 132 -8.56 11.42 8.32
CA ARG A 132 -8.63 12.79 8.80
C ARG A 132 -9.65 13.62 8.01
N TRP A 133 -9.67 13.52 6.69
CA TRP A 133 -10.64 14.29 5.90
C TRP A 133 -12.07 13.88 6.16
N TRP A 134 -12.29 12.58 6.38
CA TRP A 134 -13.62 12.09 6.74
C TRP A 134 -14.00 12.56 8.14
N ALA A 135 -13.07 12.51 9.08
CA ALA A 135 -13.28 13.02 10.42
C ALA A 135 -13.60 14.52 10.49
N GLU A 136 -12.97 15.33 9.64
CA GLU A 136 -13.27 16.77 9.54
C GLU A 136 -14.74 17.03 9.16
N THR A 137 -15.44 16.05 8.59
CA THR A 137 -16.88 16.14 8.31
C THR A 137 -17.76 15.79 9.52
N GLN A 138 -17.15 15.33 10.62
CA GLN A 138 -17.83 14.94 11.85
C GLN A 138 -17.39 15.85 13.02
N PRO A 139 -18.16 16.90 13.37
CA PRO A 139 -17.74 17.93 14.33
C PRO A 139 -17.61 17.48 15.80
N GLN A 140 -17.80 16.19 16.11
CA GLN A 140 -17.88 15.68 17.49
C GLN A 140 -16.83 14.61 17.85
N ILE A 141 -15.90 14.28 16.94
CA ILE A 141 -14.94 13.20 17.17
C ILE A 141 -13.54 13.80 17.38
N ASP A 142 -13.00 13.64 18.58
CA ASP A 142 -11.58 13.90 18.85
C ASP A 142 -10.76 12.68 18.43
N ILE A 143 -9.81 12.87 17.52
CA ILE A 143 -9.12 11.77 16.84
C ILE A 143 -7.67 11.71 17.24
N HIS A 144 -7.26 10.52 17.67
CA HIS A 144 -5.88 10.22 17.97
C HIS A 144 -5.24 9.39 16.86
N PHE A 145 -4.47 10.03 15.98
CA PHE A 145 -3.80 9.34 14.87
C PHE A 145 -2.73 8.34 15.30
N TRP A 146 -2.33 8.39 16.57
CA TRP A 146 -1.44 7.42 17.18
C TRP A 146 -2.27 6.24 17.69
N PRO A 147 -2.14 5.04 17.10
CA PRO A 147 -3.00 3.90 17.43
C PRO A 147 -2.62 3.23 18.77
N GLY A 148 -1.74 3.85 19.57
CA GLY A 148 -1.17 3.31 20.80
C GLY A 148 0.11 2.51 20.57
N THR A 149 0.95 2.43 21.60
CA THR A 149 2.26 1.74 21.54
C THR A 149 2.12 0.25 21.25
N ILE A 150 1.10 -0.41 21.80
CA ILE A 150 0.80 -1.82 21.56
C ILE A 150 0.47 -2.06 20.09
N THR A 151 -0.36 -1.21 19.49
CA THR A 151 -0.72 -1.33 18.07
C THR A 151 0.49 -1.09 17.18
N VAL A 152 1.32 -0.08 17.47
CA VAL A 152 2.57 0.16 16.73
C VAL A 152 3.49 -1.07 16.81
N LEU A 153 3.67 -1.66 17.98
CA LEU A 153 4.48 -2.87 18.14
C LEU A 153 3.91 -4.03 17.32
N SER A 154 2.58 -4.21 17.36
CA SER A 154 1.90 -5.24 16.57
C SER A 154 2.07 -5.03 15.06
N LEU A 155 2.02 -3.79 14.58
CA LEU A 155 2.25 -3.44 13.16
C LEU A 155 3.68 -3.77 12.74
N LEU A 156 4.68 -3.50 13.58
CA LEU A 156 6.07 -3.85 13.30
C LEU A 156 6.25 -5.37 13.22
N VAL A 157 5.69 -6.11 14.18
CA VAL A 157 5.73 -7.58 14.18
C VAL A 157 5.01 -8.14 12.95
N PHE A 158 3.82 -7.64 12.62
CA PHE A 158 3.07 -8.07 11.44
C PHE A 158 3.78 -7.73 10.14
N ALA A 159 4.39 -6.54 10.03
CA ALA A 159 5.18 -6.18 8.85
C ALA A 159 6.37 -7.13 8.64
N PHE A 160 7.02 -7.55 9.72
CA PHE A 160 8.08 -8.56 9.65
C PHE A 160 7.54 -9.94 9.25
N ILE A 161 6.47 -10.42 9.91
CA ILE A 161 5.86 -11.73 9.62
C ILE A 161 5.37 -11.79 8.18
N THR A 162 4.64 -10.77 7.73
CA THR A 162 4.11 -10.70 6.36
C THR A 162 5.22 -10.67 5.33
N HIS A 163 6.34 -10.00 5.62
CA HIS A 163 7.53 -10.03 4.76
C HIS A 163 8.14 -11.43 4.64
N GLU A 164 8.31 -12.14 5.76
CA GLU A 164 8.85 -13.51 5.74
C GLU A 164 7.91 -14.50 5.04
N ILE A 165 6.59 -14.37 5.26
CA ILE A 165 5.59 -15.16 4.52
C ILE A 165 5.67 -14.84 3.03
N ALA A 166 5.78 -13.56 2.64
CA ALA A 166 5.90 -13.15 1.25
C ALA A 166 7.13 -13.78 0.58
N LYS A 167 8.25 -13.81 1.29
CA LYS A 167 9.49 -14.46 0.83
C LYS A 167 9.29 -15.96 0.63
N GLN A 168 8.68 -16.66 1.59
CA GLN A 168 8.45 -18.10 1.45
C GLN A 168 7.48 -18.41 0.30
N LEU A 169 6.38 -17.65 0.21
CA LEU A 169 5.37 -17.81 -0.83
C LEU A 169 5.95 -17.52 -2.22
N SER A 170 6.79 -16.49 -2.36
CA SER A 170 7.42 -16.17 -3.63
C SER A 170 8.31 -17.32 -4.13
N HIS A 171 9.10 -17.94 -3.24
CA HIS A 171 9.97 -19.05 -3.62
C HIS A 171 9.17 -20.27 -4.07
N GLN A 172 8.01 -20.52 -3.46
CA GLN A 172 7.12 -21.60 -3.89
C GLN A 172 6.46 -21.29 -5.23
N LEU A 173 6.04 -20.05 -5.45
CA LEU A 173 5.42 -19.60 -6.69
C LEU A 173 6.44 -19.58 -7.85
N GLU A 174 7.65 -19.08 -7.60
CA GLU A 174 8.77 -19.10 -8.55
C GLU A 174 9.06 -20.53 -9.03
N LYS A 175 9.23 -21.49 -8.12
CA LYS A 175 9.44 -22.90 -8.48
C LYS A 175 8.30 -23.50 -9.34
N LYS A 176 7.06 -23.04 -9.14
CA LYS A 176 5.91 -23.49 -9.94
C LYS A 176 5.87 -22.79 -11.30
N VAL A 177 6.15 -21.50 -11.35
CA VAL A 177 6.15 -20.71 -12.58
C VAL A 177 7.31 -21.10 -13.48
N ASP A 178 8.51 -21.31 -12.95
CA ASP A 178 9.69 -21.73 -13.74
C ASP A 178 9.51 -23.11 -14.40
N ARG A 179 8.67 -23.97 -13.82
CA ARG A 179 8.29 -25.26 -14.42
C ARG A 179 7.39 -25.08 -15.65
N VAL A 180 6.63 -24.00 -15.73
CA VAL A 180 5.65 -23.73 -16.80
C VAL A 180 6.19 -22.72 -17.82
N ILE A 181 6.95 -21.73 -17.35
CA ILE A 181 7.44 -20.59 -18.11
C ILE A 181 8.95 -20.51 -17.88
N LYS A 182 9.74 -21.04 -18.82
CA LYS A 182 11.20 -20.90 -18.83
C LYS A 182 11.58 -19.48 -19.28
N HIS A 183 11.40 -18.49 -18.42
CA HIS A 183 11.88 -17.12 -18.67
C HIS A 183 12.75 -16.66 -17.51
N GLU A 184 13.97 -16.21 -17.83
CA GLU A 184 14.87 -15.60 -16.87
C GLU A 184 14.28 -14.30 -16.33
N GLY A 185 14.28 -14.13 -15.00
CA GLY A 185 13.78 -12.93 -14.30
C GLY A 185 12.35 -13.03 -13.71
N SER A 186 11.64 -14.15 -13.93
CA SER A 186 10.32 -14.47 -13.35
C SER A 186 10.32 -14.37 -11.82
N GLY A 187 11.34 -14.93 -11.14
CA GLY A 187 11.43 -14.99 -9.69
C GLY A 187 11.44 -13.62 -9.00
N ARG A 188 12.21 -12.67 -9.52
CA ARG A 188 12.32 -11.32 -8.96
C ARG A 188 11.00 -10.55 -9.09
N LEU A 189 10.31 -10.73 -10.21
CA LEU A 189 8.98 -10.16 -10.46
C LEU A 189 7.94 -10.73 -9.49
N ILE A 190 7.89 -12.06 -9.35
CA ILE A 190 6.98 -12.75 -8.43
C ILE A 190 7.22 -12.29 -7.00
N TYR A 191 8.47 -12.26 -6.56
CA TYR A 191 8.83 -11.80 -5.21
C TYR A 191 8.35 -10.38 -4.95
N ARG A 192 8.66 -9.42 -5.84
CA ARG A 192 8.24 -8.02 -5.66
C ARG A 192 6.72 -7.86 -5.61
N THR A 193 6.01 -8.56 -6.49
CA THR A 193 4.55 -8.54 -6.53
C THR A 193 3.95 -9.11 -5.24
N VAL A 194 4.43 -10.27 -4.80
CA VAL A 194 3.94 -10.93 -3.59
C VAL A 194 4.21 -10.07 -2.35
N VAL A 195 5.41 -9.48 -2.24
CA VAL A 195 5.74 -8.57 -1.13
C VAL A 195 4.81 -7.37 -1.10
N MET A 196 4.52 -6.75 -2.26
CA MET A 196 3.62 -5.60 -2.35
C MET A 196 2.20 -5.96 -1.88
N ILE A 197 1.67 -7.11 -2.29
CA ILE A 197 0.35 -7.59 -1.87
C ILE A 197 0.31 -7.92 -0.37
N MET A 198 1.36 -8.58 0.14
CA MET A 198 1.45 -9.03 1.53
C MET A 198 1.59 -7.90 2.55
N GLN A 199 1.78 -6.66 2.12
CA GLN A 199 1.81 -5.50 3.01
C GLN A 199 0.43 -4.91 3.31
N VAL A 200 -0.59 -5.25 2.52
CA VAL A 200 -1.97 -4.78 2.73
C VAL A 200 -2.52 -5.13 4.12
N PRO A 201 -2.31 -6.34 4.69
CA PRO A 201 -2.73 -6.66 6.05
C PRO A 201 -2.24 -5.67 7.11
N VAL A 202 -1.02 -5.14 6.98
CA VAL A 202 -0.49 -4.13 7.92
C VAL A 202 -1.29 -2.84 7.83
N VAL A 203 -1.59 -2.39 6.61
CA VAL A 203 -2.41 -1.19 6.37
C VAL A 203 -3.84 -1.41 6.89
N LEU A 204 -4.41 -2.60 6.69
CA LEU A 204 -5.74 -2.96 7.20
C LEU A 204 -5.80 -2.94 8.73
N LEU A 205 -4.81 -3.54 9.41
CA LEU A 205 -4.75 -3.51 10.87
C LEU A 205 -4.68 -2.08 11.40
N TYR A 206 -3.84 -1.22 10.80
CA TYR A 206 -3.75 0.18 11.19
C TYR A 206 -5.08 0.92 10.99
N THR A 207 -5.72 0.73 9.84
CA THR A 207 -6.93 1.48 9.47
C THR A 207 -8.16 1.03 10.24
N LEU A 208 -8.27 -0.26 10.54
CA LEU A 208 -9.28 -0.76 11.46
C LEU A 208 -9.04 -0.28 12.90
N SER A 209 -7.77 -0.16 13.34
CA SER A 209 -7.47 0.42 14.66
C SER A 209 -7.85 1.90 14.76
N LEU A 210 -7.73 2.67 13.68
CA LEU A 210 -8.24 4.04 13.61
C LEU A 210 -9.77 4.06 13.66
N GLY A 211 -10.41 3.18 12.90
CA GLY A 211 -11.87 3.05 12.88
C GLY A 211 -12.49 2.67 14.22
N GLN A 212 -11.80 1.84 15.00
CA GLN A 212 -12.23 1.45 16.36
C GLN A 212 -12.31 2.63 17.34
N GLN A 213 -11.59 3.74 17.10
CA GLN A 213 -11.68 4.93 17.97
C GLN A 213 -13.02 5.67 17.84
N LEU A 214 -13.83 5.31 16.84
CA LEU A 214 -15.12 5.94 16.56
C LEU A 214 -16.29 5.29 17.31
N HIS A 215 -16.02 4.20 18.04
CA HIS A 215 -16.98 3.40 18.78
C HIS A 215 -16.58 3.30 20.25
#